data_AF-J9FXZ3-F1
#
_entry.id   AF-J9FXZ3-F1
#
_cell.length_a   1.000
_cell.length_b   1.000
_cell.length_c   1.000
_cell.angle_alpha   90.00
_cell.angle_beta   90.00
_cell.angle_gamma   90.00
#
_symmetry.space_group_name_H-M   'P 1'
#
loop_
_entity.id
_entity.type
_entity.pdbx_description
1 polymer ?
#
loop_
_entity_poly.entity_id
_entity_poly.type
_entity_poly.pdbx_seq_one_letter_code
_entity_poly.pdbx_strand_id
1 'polypeptide(L)'
;EVTIPPNIAPLNFSIADSSEHRLIIKGKENHLKICSKDGLFNIPEKGWKRLLSDNAGRELELTVAKNIDGVWKGYIPFKIYIADEPIDPFIAYRLLQLSNDMWNKMGIHQRNLENYEESVIYDNSLTNYNCVNCHTFHSGDPDKMIFHMRGKNAGTVLIDGKKVTKLNTKTNKTVSNFVYMSWHPDGNYLATTVCNTFQHFFINNPNTLEVI
;
A
#
# COMPACT_ATOMS: atom_id res chain seq x y z
N GLU A 1 12.11 12.51 -12.18
CA GLU A 1 13.09 12.02 -11.20
C GLU A 1 12.42 10.96 -10.34
N VAL A 2 13.12 9.88 -10.00
CA VAL A 2 12.59 8.78 -9.16
C VAL A 2 13.41 8.74 -7.89
N THR A 3 12.75 8.87 -6.74
CA THR A 3 13.37 8.82 -5.41
C THR A 3 12.77 7.67 -4.60
N ILE A 4 13.63 6.90 -3.94
CA ILE A 4 13.20 5.79 -3.08
C ILE A 4 13.91 5.86 -1.72
N PRO A 5 13.27 5.35 -0.65
CA PRO A 5 13.91 5.32 0.66
C PRO A 5 14.88 4.14 0.79
N PRO A 6 15.87 4.24 1.68
CA PRO A 6 16.94 3.24 1.81
C PRO A 6 16.45 1.88 2.34
N ASN A 7 15.27 1.82 2.96
CA ASN A 7 14.70 0.59 3.52
C ASN A 7 13.66 -0.10 2.59
N ILE A 8 13.36 0.45 1.41
CA ILE A 8 12.36 -0.14 0.51
C ILE A 8 12.78 -1.55 0.03
N ALA A 9 11.81 -2.45 -0.06
CA ALA A 9 11.96 -3.74 -0.73
C ALA A 9 12.43 -3.55 -2.18
N PRO A 10 13.01 -4.59 -2.82
CA PRO A 10 13.40 -4.48 -4.22
C PRO A 10 12.25 -4.01 -5.13
N LEU A 11 12.56 -3.13 -6.08
CA LEU A 11 11.51 -2.60 -6.96
C LEU A 11 11.08 -3.66 -7.98
N ASN A 12 9.78 -3.68 -8.27
CA ASN A 12 9.27 -4.45 -9.41
C ASN A 12 9.73 -3.76 -10.69
N PHE A 13 10.72 -4.36 -11.36
CA PHE A 13 11.29 -3.83 -12.58
C PHE A 13 11.16 -4.87 -13.70
N SER A 14 10.58 -4.45 -14.81
CA SER A 14 10.41 -5.29 -16.00
C SER A 14 10.54 -4.48 -17.29
N ILE A 15 10.82 -5.19 -18.37
CA ILE A 15 10.79 -4.66 -19.74
C ILE A 15 9.72 -5.41 -20.53
N ALA A 16 8.98 -4.69 -21.38
CA ALA A 16 7.95 -5.26 -22.26
C ALA A 16 8.56 -5.98 -23.48
N ASP A 17 9.50 -6.89 -23.21
CA ASP A 17 10.22 -7.69 -24.20
C ASP A 17 10.61 -9.02 -23.56
N SER A 18 10.02 -10.11 -24.04
CA SER A 18 10.19 -11.46 -23.50
C SER A 18 11.48 -12.16 -23.95
N SER A 19 12.58 -11.41 -24.05
CA SER A 19 13.89 -11.93 -24.42
C SER A 19 14.94 -11.71 -23.32
N GLU A 20 16.14 -12.27 -23.50
CA GLU A 20 17.20 -12.19 -22.49
C GLU A 20 17.70 -10.75 -22.32
N HIS A 21 17.61 -10.25 -21.09
CA HIS A 21 18.10 -8.94 -20.69
C HIS A 21 18.97 -9.03 -19.45
N ARG A 22 19.80 -8.00 -19.27
CA ARG A 22 20.58 -7.78 -18.05
C ARG A 22 20.29 -6.40 -17.50
N LEU A 23 19.98 -6.34 -16.21
CA LEU A 23 19.91 -5.11 -15.46
C LEU A 23 21.21 -4.97 -14.66
N ILE A 24 21.87 -3.83 -14.82
CA ILE A 24 23.04 -3.44 -14.03
C ILE A 24 22.61 -2.24 -13.20
N ILE A 25 22.71 -2.36 -11.88
CA ILE A 25 22.42 -1.28 -10.92
C ILE A 25 23.73 -0.94 -10.25
N LYS A 26 24.25 0.26 -10.50
CA LYS A 26 25.57 0.70 -10.07
C LYS A 26 25.43 1.80 -9.02
N GLY A 27 25.99 1.57 -7.84
CA GLY A 27 26.24 2.58 -6.82
C GLY A 27 27.67 3.10 -6.91
N LYS A 28 28.13 3.77 -5.85
CA LYS A 28 29.48 4.34 -5.80
C LYS A 28 30.58 3.28 -5.82
N GLU A 29 30.50 2.30 -4.93
CA GLU A 29 31.56 1.29 -4.70
C GLU A 29 31.09 -0.14 -5.01
N ASN A 30 29.80 -0.33 -5.26
CA ASN A 30 29.16 -1.63 -5.42
C ASN A 30 28.18 -1.61 -6.60
N HIS A 31 27.85 -2.80 -7.10
CA HIS A 31 26.86 -2.94 -8.17
C HIS A 31 26.14 -4.29 -8.06
N LEU A 32 24.95 -4.36 -8.63
CA LEU A 32 24.22 -5.59 -8.86
C LEU A 32 24.09 -5.83 -10.37
N LYS A 33 24.21 -7.10 -10.76
CA LYS A 33 23.92 -7.55 -12.12
C LYS A 33 22.88 -8.65 -12.06
N ILE A 34 21.73 -8.41 -12.66
CA ILE A 34 20.58 -9.31 -12.66
C ILE A 34 20.32 -9.73 -14.11
N CYS A 35 20.23 -11.03 -14.37
CA CYS A 35 19.81 -11.55 -15.67
C CYS A 35 18.33 -11.91 -15.64
N SER A 36 17.61 -11.58 -16.70
CA SER A 36 16.22 -11.98 -16.94
C SER A 36 16.12 -12.70 -18.28
N LYS A 37 15.27 -13.73 -18.37
CA LYS A 37 15.01 -14.46 -19.62
C LYS A 37 13.71 -14.03 -20.31
N ASP A 38 12.83 -13.38 -19.58
CA ASP A 38 11.44 -13.07 -19.94
C ASP A 38 11.10 -11.58 -19.77
N GLY A 39 12.11 -10.76 -19.46
CA GLY A 39 11.95 -9.34 -19.21
C GLY A 39 11.60 -8.98 -17.76
N LEU A 40 11.39 -9.95 -16.85
CA LEU A 40 11.18 -9.71 -15.42
C LEU A 40 12.49 -9.83 -14.63
N PHE A 41 12.86 -8.80 -13.86
CA PHE A 41 14.10 -8.79 -13.09
C PHE A 41 13.86 -9.11 -11.61
N ASN A 42 14.30 -10.30 -11.18
CA ASN A 42 14.27 -10.70 -9.78
C ASN A 42 15.52 -10.17 -9.06
N ILE A 43 15.39 -9.01 -8.42
CA ILE A 43 16.49 -8.36 -7.71
C ILE A 43 16.72 -9.05 -6.35
N PRO A 44 17.95 -9.55 -6.04
CA PRO A 44 18.22 -10.23 -4.79
C PRO A 44 18.11 -9.29 -3.58
N GLU A 45 17.23 -9.61 -2.63
CA GLU A 45 16.89 -8.76 -1.48
C GLU A 45 18.11 -8.34 -0.64
N LYS A 46 19.00 -9.28 -0.28
CA LYS A 46 20.21 -8.97 0.51
C LYS A 46 21.15 -8.01 -0.23
N GLY A 47 21.33 -8.23 -1.53
CA GLY A 47 22.17 -7.37 -2.37
C GLY A 47 21.57 -5.98 -2.53
N TRP A 48 20.25 -5.92 -2.70
CA TRP A 48 19.48 -4.68 -2.79
C TRP A 48 19.58 -3.85 -1.51
N LYS A 49 19.29 -4.44 -0.35
CA LYS A 49 19.36 -3.76 0.95
C LYS A 49 20.74 -3.17 1.20
N ARG A 50 21.80 -3.93 0.91
CA ARG A 50 23.18 -3.43 0.99
C ARG A 50 23.47 -2.32 -0.02
N LEU A 51 22.99 -2.45 -1.25
CA LEU A 51 23.18 -1.44 -2.29
C LEU A 51 22.54 -0.12 -1.88
N LEU A 52 21.33 -0.15 -1.30
CA LEU A 52 20.64 1.05 -0.82
C LEU A 52 21.35 1.66 0.39
N SER A 53 21.71 0.85 1.40
CA SER A 53 22.39 1.34 2.60
C SER A 53 23.74 2.00 2.32
N ASP A 54 24.51 1.46 1.38
CA ASP A 54 25.83 1.98 1.00
C ASP A 54 25.74 3.27 0.16
N ASN A 55 24.54 3.63 -0.32
CA ASN A 55 24.30 4.75 -1.24
C ASN A 55 23.17 5.69 -0.79
N ALA A 56 22.81 5.73 0.49
CA ALA A 56 21.90 6.76 1.02
C ALA A 56 22.41 8.17 0.69
N GLY A 57 21.49 9.07 0.30
CA GLY A 57 21.81 10.43 -0.15
C GLY A 57 22.48 10.52 -1.52
N ARG A 58 22.42 9.45 -2.33
CA ARG A 58 23.11 9.36 -3.64
C ARG A 58 22.23 8.75 -4.71
N GLU A 59 22.70 8.89 -5.95
CA GLU A 59 22.09 8.28 -7.12
C GLU A 59 22.65 6.87 -7.38
N LEU A 60 21.77 5.95 -7.76
CA LEU A 60 22.11 4.71 -8.44
C LEU A 60 21.92 4.90 -9.94
N GLU A 61 22.86 4.41 -10.74
CA GLU A 61 22.75 4.35 -12.19
C GLU A 61 22.26 2.97 -12.63
N LEU A 62 21.18 2.92 -13.39
CA LEU A 62 20.57 1.70 -13.91
C LEU A 62 20.80 1.61 -15.42
N THR A 63 21.35 0.49 -15.86
CA THR A 63 21.54 0.18 -17.28
C THR A 63 20.88 -1.15 -17.59
N VAL A 64 19.94 -1.14 -18.55
CA VAL A 64 19.41 -2.37 -19.15
C VAL A 64 20.26 -2.70 -20.36
N ALA A 65 20.60 -3.96 -20.57
CA ALA A 65 21.30 -4.43 -21.76
C ALA A 65 20.60 -5.65 -22.36
N LYS A 66 20.60 -5.73 -23.69
CA LYS A 66 20.04 -6.83 -24.48
C LYS A 66 21.15 -7.50 -25.29
N ASN A 67 21.07 -8.81 -25.46
CA ASN A 67 21.94 -9.52 -26.38
C ASN A 67 21.37 -9.45 -27.81
N ILE A 68 22.15 -8.88 -28.74
CA ILE A 68 21.83 -8.78 -30.16
C ILE A 68 23.01 -9.38 -30.92
N ASP A 69 22.78 -10.49 -31.62
CA ASP A 69 23.77 -11.18 -32.44
C ASP A 69 25.08 -11.53 -31.68
N GLY A 70 24.96 -11.96 -30.42
CA GLY A 70 26.09 -12.31 -29.56
C GLY A 70 26.77 -11.13 -28.88
N VAL A 71 26.29 -9.90 -29.11
CA VAL A 71 26.83 -8.66 -28.51
C VAL A 71 25.83 -8.05 -27.55
N TRP A 72 26.28 -7.75 -26.33
CA TRP A 72 25.46 -7.02 -25.35
C TRP A 72 25.42 -5.53 -25.70
N LYS A 73 24.24 -5.02 -26.04
CA LYS A 73 23.98 -3.59 -26.26
C LYS A 73 23.19 -3.02 -25.09
N GLY A 74 23.75 -1.99 -24.46
CA GLY A 74 23.10 -1.24 -23.37
C GLY A 74 22.14 -0.19 -23.92
N TYR A 75 20.98 -0.06 -23.28
CA TYR A 75 20.11 1.11 -23.42
C TYR A 75 20.72 2.31 -22.69
N ILE A 76 20.19 3.51 -22.96
CA ILE A 76 20.61 4.73 -22.27
C ILE A 76 20.39 4.55 -20.75
N PRO A 77 21.42 4.73 -19.92
CA PRO A 77 21.26 4.62 -18.47
C PRO A 77 20.31 5.67 -17.92
N PHE A 78 19.62 5.33 -16.84
CA PHE A 78 18.79 6.25 -16.08
C PHE A 78 19.12 6.15 -14.59
N LYS A 79 18.63 7.09 -13.80
CA LYS A 79 19.03 7.24 -12.40
C LYS A 79 17.85 7.13 -11.45
N ILE A 80 18.12 6.62 -10.26
CA ILE A 80 17.22 6.65 -9.10
C ILE A 80 17.98 7.25 -7.93
N TYR A 81 17.39 8.22 -7.23
CA TYR A 81 17.96 8.80 -6.02
C TYR A 81 17.52 8.01 -4.78
N ILE A 82 18.46 7.76 -3.87
CA ILE A 82 18.20 7.14 -2.58
C ILE A 82 18.12 8.24 -1.53
N ALA A 83 16.97 8.38 -0.87
CA ALA A 83 16.79 9.33 0.22
C ALA A 83 17.74 9.03 1.39
N ASP A 84 18.00 10.04 2.23
CA ASP A 84 18.79 9.87 3.45
C ASP A 84 17.99 9.14 4.54
N GLU A 85 16.71 9.49 4.67
CA GLU A 85 15.83 8.95 5.70
C GLU A 85 15.03 7.72 5.23
N PRO A 86 14.85 6.71 6.11
CA PRO A 86 13.91 5.62 5.87
C PRO A 86 12.46 6.13 5.93
N ILE A 87 11.55 5.34 5.38
CA ILE A 87 10.11 5.52 5.58
C ILE A 87 9.59 4.60 6.68
N ASP A 88 8.38 4.89 7.18
CA ASP A 88 7.61 3.92 7.95
C ASP A 88 7.43 2.62 7.15
N PRO A 89 7.74 1.45 7.74
CA PRO A 89 7.72 0.18 7.00
C PRO A 89 6.33 -0.24 6.53
N PHE A 90 5.24 0.30 7.08
CA PHE A 90 3.90 -0.23 6.85
C PHE A 90 2.98 0.77 6.15
N ILE A 91 2.21 0.26 5.18
CA ILE A 91 1.02 0.92 4.65
C ILE A 91 -0.21 0.10 5.02
N ALA A 92 -1.25 0.76 5.52
CA ALA A 92 -2.56 0.15 5.74
C ALA A 92 -3.51 0.46 4.57
N TYR A 93 -4.26 -0.54 4.13
CA TYR A 93 -5.23 -0.41 3.05
C TYR A 93 -6.35 -1.42 3.19
N ARG A 94 -7.42 -1.18 2.43
CA ARG A 94 -8.51 -2.12 2.28
C ARG A 94 -8.39 -2.82 0.94
N LEU A 95 -8.48 -4.15 0.95
CA LEU A 95 -8.63 -4.92 -0.28
C LEU A 95 -10.09 -4.85 -0.75
N LEU A 96 -10.29 -4.41 -1.98
CA LEU A 96 -11.58 -4.43 -2.67
C LEU A 96 -11.55 -5.55 -3.69
N GLN A 97 -12.34 -6.60 -3.44
CA GLN A 97 -12.42 -7.72 -4.37
C GLN A 97 -13.35 -7.36 -5.54
N LEU A 98 -12.89 -7.61 -6.77
CA LEU A 98 -13.60 -7.23 -8.00
C LEU A 98 -14.72 -8.21 -8.40
N SER A 99 -14.81 -9.38 -7.79
CA SER A 99 -15.81 -10.40 -8.13
C SER A 99 -17.06 -10.32 -7.24
N ASN A 100 -18.23 -10.45 -7.87
CA ASN A 100 -19.54 -10.40 -7.19
C ASN A 100 -19.72 -11.49 -6.13
N ASP A 101 -19.01 -12.61 -6.19
CA ASP A 101 -19.24 -13.77 -5.32
C ASP A 101 -18.68 -13.60 -3.89
N MET A 102 -17.88 -12.57 -3.65
CA MET A 102 -17.19 -12.33 -2.37
C MET A 102 -17.40 -10.90 -1.85
N TRP A 103 -18.49 -10.26 -2.27
CA TRP A 103 -18.86 -8.90 -1.88
C TRP A 103 -18.89 -8.66 -0.35
N ASN A 104 -19.08 -9.73 0.42
CA ASN A 104 -19.18 -9.67 1.87
C ASN A 104 -17.85 -9.94 2.61
N LYS A 105 -16.75 -10.29 1.92
CA LYS A 105 -15.44 -10.46 2.56
C LYS A 105 -14.63 -9.18 2.42
N MET A 106 -14.38 -8.53 3.55
CA MET A 106 -13.68 -7.27 3.61
C MET A 106 -12.73 -7.27 4.79
N GLY A 107 -11.59 -6.61 4.62
CA GLY A 107 -10.63 -6.45 5.68
C GLY A 107 -9.81 -5.18 5.54
N ILE A 108 -9.19 -4.80 6.64
CA ILE A 108 -8.12 -3.81 6.65
C ILE A 108 -6.83 -4.61 6.78
N HIS A 109 -5.94 -4.42 5.83
CA HIS A 109 -4.68 -5.12 5.68
C HIS A 109 -3.55 -4.10 5.86
N GLN A 110 -2.38 -4.60 6.19
CA GLN A 110 -1.16 -3.83 6.13
C GLN A 110 -0.08 -4.60 5.38
N ARG A 111 0.77 -3.87 4.67
CA ARG A 111 1.92 -4.44 3.97
C ARG A 111 3.20 -3.81 4.46
N ASN A 112 4.18 -4.66 4.74
CA ASN A 112 5.55 -4.25 4.98
C ASN A 112 6.24 -3.93 3.64
N LEU A 113 6.61 -2.67 3.48
CA LEU A 113 7.26 -2.10 2.32
C LEU A 113 8.74 -2.48 2.21
N GLU A 114 9.33 -3.10 3.24
CA GLU A 114 10.73 -3.55 3.28
C GLU A 114 10.92 -5.02 2.85
N ASN A 115 9.86 -5.83 2.86
CA ASN A 115 9.93 -7.27 2.56
C ASN A 115 8.68 -7.87 1.87
N TYR A 116 7.74 -7.05 1.43
CA TYR A 116 6.47 -7.41 0.77
C TYR A 116 5.43 -8.16 1.62
N GLU A 117 5.72 -8.54 2.87
CA GLU A 117 4.80 -9.30 3.70
C GLU A 117 3.50 -8.53 3.94
N GLU A 118 2.37 -9.22 3.81
CA GLU A 118 1.05 -8.66 4.11
C GLU A 118 0.48 -9.36 5.35
N SER A 119 -0.16 -8.59 6.22
CA SER A 119 -0.89 -9.10 7.38
C SER A 119 -2.23 -8.41 7.55
N VAL A 120 -3.15 -9.06 8.25
CA VAL A 120 -4.52 -8.55 8.46
C VAL A 120 -4.57 -7.76 9.76
N ILE A 121 -5.04 -6.51 9.69
CA ILE A 121 -5.38 -5.68 10.87
C ILE A 121 -6.79 -6.03 11.36
N TYR A 122 -7.74 -6.17 10.43
CA TYR A 122 -9.13 -6.47 10.73
C TYR A 122 -9.75 -7.32 9.63
N ASP A 123 -10.44 -8.39 10.02
CA ASP A 123 -11.23 -9.25 9.15
C ASP A 123 -12.71 -9.16 9.52
N ASN A 124 -13.57 -8.85 8.55
CA ASN A 124 -14.98 -8.63 8.84
C ASN A 124 -15.77 -9.90 9.17
N SER A 125 -15.25 -11.10 8.90
CA SER A 125 -15.84 -12.37 9.33
C SER A 125 -16.03 -12.42 10.85
N LEU A 126 -15.16 -11.73 11.60
CA LEU A 126 -15.24 -11.55 13.06
C LEU A 126 -16.47 -10.76 13.52
N THR A 127 -17.18 -10.11 12.59
CA THR A 127 -18.28 -9.18 12.89
C THR A 127 -19.56 -9.49 12.14
N ASN A 128 -19.76 -10.75 11.75
CA ASN A 128 -20.86 -11.21 10.89
C ASN A 128 -20.80 -10.58 9.48
N TYR A 129 -19.59 -10.45 8.93
CA TYR A 129 -19.36 -9.91 7.58
C TYR A 129 -19.91 -8.49 7.42
N ASN A 130 -19.81 -7.67 8.47
CA ASN A 130 -20.15 -6.27 8.35
C ASN A 130 -19.24 -5.59 7.33
N CYS A 131 -19.78 -4.65 6.58
CA CYS A 131 -19.01 -3.83 5.66
C CYS A 131 -18.15 -2.84 6.45
N VAL A 132 -16.86 -2.76 6.12
CA VAL A 132 -15.95 -1.73 6.61
C VAL A 132 -15.38 -0.94 5.43
N ASN A 133 -15.70 0.35 5.41
CA ASN A 133 -15.22 1.28 4.39
C ASN A 133 -14.29 2.31 5.04
N CYS A 134 -14.89 3.18 5.85
CA CYS A 134 -14.22 4.32 6.43
C CYS A 134 -13.38 3.89 7.63
N HIS A 135 -12.07 4.12 7.56
CA HIS A 135 -11.12 3.88 8.62
C HIS A 135 -10.02 4.93 8.56
N THR A 136 -9.48 5.32 9.71
CA THR A 136 -8.40 6.30 9.78
C THR A 136 -7.58 6.09 11.05
N PHE A 137 -6.28 6.32 10.93
CA PHE A 137 -5.30 6.30 12.01
C PHE A 137 -4.98 7.74 12.42
N HIS A 138 -4.78 8.00 13.71
CA HIS A 138 -4.35 9.32 14.16
C HIS A 138 -2.89 9.54 13.76
N SER A 139 -2.65 10.38 12.76
CA SER A 139 -1.29 10.70 12.28
C SER A 139 -0.43 9.46 11.95
N GLY A 140 -1.06 8.38 11.49
CA GLY A 140 -0.37 7.13 11.17
C GLY A 140 -0.05 6.22 12.36
N ASP A 141 -0.47 6.58 13.58
CA ASP A 141 -0.27 5.77 14.78
C ASP A 141 -1.07 4.45 14.71
N PRO A 142 -0.41 3.27 14.66
CA PRO A 142 -1.09 1.98 14.57
C PRO A 142 -1.88 1.64 15.83
N ASP A 143 -1.53 2.22 16.98
CA ASP A 143 -2.25 1.99 18.24
C ASP A 143 -3.52 2.84 18.33
N LYS A 144 -3.72 3.81 17.43
CA LYS A 144 -4.85 4.75 17.48
C LYS A 144 -5.62 4.81 16.17
N MET A 145 -6.58 3.91 16.08
CA MET A 145 -7.36 3.65 14.88
C MET A 145 -8.86 3.78 15.16
N ILE A 146 -9.61 4.35 14.22
CA ILE A 146 -11.07 4.32 14.25
C ILE A 146 -11.63 3.86 12.92
N PHE A 147 -12.63 2.99 12.95
CA PHE A 147 -13.31 2.52 11.74
C PHE A 147 -14.82 2.35 11.95
N HIS A 148 -15.57 2.49 10.86
CA HIS A 148 -17.02 2.36 10.88
C HIS A 148 -17.47 1.05 10.22
N MET A 149 -18.33 0.31 10.92
CA MET A 149 -18.95 -0.93 10.44
C MET A 149 -20.42 -0.70 10.09
N ARG A 150 -20.82 -1.19 8.92
CA ARG A 150 -22.22 -1.21 8.44
C ARG A 150 -22.72 -2.66 8.34
N GLY A 151 -23.98 -2.91 8.67
CA GLY A 151 -24.58 -4.24 8.64
C GLY A 151 -25.21 -4.63 9.97
N LYS A 152 -25.25 -5.94 10.26
CA LYS A 152 -25.94 -6.50 11.43
C LYS A 152 -25.40 -5.91 12.75
N ASN A 153 -24.08 -5.81 12.86
CA ASN A 153 -23.43 -5.27 14.05
C ASN A 153 -22.99 -3.82 13.86
N ALA A 154 -23.79 -2.97 13.21
CA ALA A 154 -23.39 -1.60 12.86
C ALA A 154 -22.89 -0.78 14.05
N GLY A 155 -22.01 0.17 13.78
CA GLY A 155 -21.43 1.09 14.78
C GLY A 155 -19.98 1.45 14.46
N THR A 156 -19.41 2.32 15.27
CA THR A 156 -18.04 2.78 15.11
C THR A 156 -17.15 2.13 16.15
N VAL A 157 -15.98 1.63 15.75
CA VAL A 157 -15.01 0.99 16.64
C VAL A 157 -13.81 1.91 16.75
N LEU A 158 -13.50 2.30 17.99
CA LEU A 158 -12.30 3.03 18.36
C LEU A 158 -11.33 2.06 19.03
N ILE A 159 -10.11 2.02 18.51
CA ILE A 159 -8.96 1.33 19.08
C ILE A 159 -8.02 2.40 19.63
N ASP A 160 -7.65 2.24 20.89
CA ASP A 160 -6.72 3.11 21.61
C ASP A 160 -5.79 2.22 22.45
N GLY A 161 -4.62 1.92 21.87
CA GLY A 161 -3.72 0.85 22.29
C GLY A 161 -4.45 -0.49 22.36
N LYS A 162 -4.46 -1.10 23.55
CA LYS A 162 -5.12 -2.39 23.79
C LYS A 162 -6.63 -2.29 23.99
N LYS A 163 -7.18 -1.08 24.11
CA LYS A 163 -8.59 -0.88 24.39
C LYS A 163 -9.37 -0.79 23.08
N VAL A 164 -10.30 -1.72 22.88
CA VAL A 164 -11.25 -1.69 21.78
C VAL A 164 -12.61 -1.27 22.32
N THR A 165 -13.16 -0.17 21.81
CA THR A 165 -14.46 0.38 22.24
C THR A 165 -15.39 0.50 21.05
N LYS A 166 -16.57 -0.13 21.13
CA LYS A 166 -17.64 0.11 20.17
C LYS A 166 -18.48 1.31 20.65
N LEU A 167 -18.48 2.37 19.87
CA LEU A 167 -19.20 3.61 20.14
C LEU A 167 -20.62 3.53 19.55
N ASN A 168 -21.61 3.89 20.37
CA ASN A 168 -22.95 4.22 19.89
C ASN A 168 -23.03 5.73 19.69
N THR A 169 -22.91 6.19 18.45
CA THR A 169 -22.76 7.62 18.13
C THR A 169 -24.01 8.23 17.52
N LYS A 170 -25.01 7.40 17.20
CA LYS A 170 -26.32 7.86 16.76
C LYS A 170 -27.11 8.45 17.92
N THR A 171 -27.67 9.63 17.70
CA THR A 171 -28.61 10.29 18.61
C THR A 171 -29.97 10.44 17.96
N ASN A 172 -30.96 10.95 18.69
CA ASN A 172 -32.26 11.34 18.13
C ASN A 172 -32.18 12.53 17.17
N LYS A 173 -31.06 13.26 17.14
CA LYS A 173 -30.84 14.43 16.26
C LYS A 173 -29.95 14.12 15.05
N THR A 174 -29.42 12.91 14.93
CA THR A 174 -28.55 12.51 13.81
C THR A 174 -29.19 11.45 12.95
N VAL A 175 -29.01 11.55 11.63
CA VAL A 175 -29.59 10.61 10.66
C VAL A 175 -28.93 9.22 10.73
N SER A 176 -27.67 9.15 11.17
CA SER A 176 -26.88 7.92 11.24
C SER A 176 -25.86 7.97 12.39
N ASN A 177 -25.11 6.87 12.54
CA ASN A 177 -23.83 6.87 13.27
C ASN A 177 -22.76 7.63 12.46
N PHE A 178 -21.56 7.76 13.02
CA PHE A 178 -20.41 8.34 12.33
C PHE A 178 -20.11 7.60 11.02
N VAL A 179 -19.81 8.33 9.95
CA VAL A 179 -19.51 7.76 8.63
C VAL A 179 -18.07 8.06 8.22
N TYR A 180 -17.80 9.28 7.76
CA TYR A 180 -16.45 9.74 7.47
C TYR A 180 -15.88 10.41 8.71
N MET A 181 -14.59 10.19 8.96
CA MET A 181 -13.94 10.59 10.20
C MET A 181 -12.57 11.15 9.88
N SER A 182 -12.18 12.20 10.60
CA SER A 182 -10.84 12.79 10.54
C SER A 182 -10.40 13.16 11.94
N TRP A 183 -9.19 12.74 12.30
CA TRP A 183 -8.58 13.06 13.57
C TRP A 183 -8.12 14.51 13.60
N HIS A 184 -8.40 15.20 14.70
CA HIS A 184 -7.69 16.43 15.00
C HIS A 184 -6.20 16.12 15.28
N PRO A 185 -5.23 16.99 14.92
CA PRO A 185 -3.80 16.69 15.04
C PRO A 185 -3.32 16.28 16.44
N ASP A 186 -3.95 16.78 17.51
CA ASP A 186 -3.64 16.39 18.89
C ASP A 186 -4.18 15.00 19.28
N GLY A 187 -5.04 14.39 18.46
CA GLY A 187 -5.63 13.08 18.67
C GLY A 187 -6.72 13.02 19.73
N ASN A 188 -7.10 14.14 20.33
CA ASN A 188 -8.13 14.16 21.39
C ASN A 188 -9.54 14.33 20.82
N TYR A 189 -9.64 14.80 19.57
CA TYR A 189 -10.90 15.10 18.91
C TYR A 189 -11.03 14.42 17.56
N LEU A 190 -12.28 14.14 17.19
CA LEU A 190 -12.66 13.58 15.89
C LEU A 190 -13.73 14.47 15.26
N ALA A 191 -13.47 14.92 14.04
CA ALA A 191 -14.50 15.49 13.18
C ALA A 191 -15.16 14.35 12.39
N THR A 192 -16.49 14.35 12.32
CA THR A 192 -17.22 13.28 11.66
C THR A 192 -18.49 13.74 10.97
N THR A 193 -18.84 13.06 9.88
CA THR A 193 -20.11 13.25 9.18
C THR A 193 -21.18 12.27 9.68
N VAL A 194 -22.43 12.72 9.62
CA VAL A 194 -23.63 11.91 9.80
C VAL A 194 -24.49 12.03 8.54
N CYS A 195 -24.41 11.03 7.67
CA CYS A 195 -25.16 10.99 6.41
C CYS A 195 -25.68 9.58 6.13
N ASN A 196 -26.63 9.50 5.21
CA ASN A 196 -27.01 8.23 4.59
C ASN A 196 -26.04 7.96 3.44
N THR A 197 -25.35 6.83 3.50
CA THR A 197 -24.49 6.36 2.40
C THR A 197 -25.25 5.35 1.55
N PHE A 198 -25.27 5.58 0.25
CA PHE A 198 -25.83 4.67 -0.73
C PHE A 198 -24.69 4.15 -1.61
N GLN A 199 -24.67 2.86 -1.91
CA GLN A 199 -23.72 2.32 -2.86
C GLN A 199 -24.42 2.20 -4.21
N HIS A 200 -24.03 3.07 -5.15
CA HIS A 200 -24.51 3.01 -6.52
C HIS A 200 -23.45 2.34 -7.39
N PHE A 201 -23.82 1.22 -8.03
CA PHE A 201 -23.01 0.63 -9.08
C PHE A 201 -23.53 1.16 -10.42
N PHE A 202 -22.82 2.12 -11.02
CA PHE A 202 -23.15 2.58 -12.36
C PHE A 202 -22.61 1.57 -13.38
N ILE A 203 -23.51 0.87 -14.07
CA ILE A 203 -23.18 -0.11 -15.14
C ILE A 203 -22.78 0.60 -16.46
N ASN A 204 -22.62 1.93 -16.46
CA ASN A 204 -22.38 2.67 -17.70
C ASN A 204 -20.92 2.67 -18.19
N ASN A 205 -19.98 2.15 -17.40
CA ASN A 205 -18.61 1.96 -17.85
C ASN A 205 -18.08 0.60 -17.37
N PRO A 206 -17.90 -0.39 -18.26
CA PRO A 206 -17.46 -1.74 -17.88
C PRO A 206 -16.06 -1.78 -17.25
N ASN A 207 -15.33 -0.66 -17.22
CA ASN A 207 -13.96 -0.56 -16.73
C ASN A 207 -13.81 0.32 -15.47
N THR A 208 -14.87 0.78 -14.82
CA THR A 208 -14.73 1.71 -13.68
C THR A 208 -15.60 1.29 -12.50
N LEU A 209 -14.94 0.95 -11.38
CA LEU A 209 -15.59 0.75 -10.10
C LEU A 209 -15.51 2.07 -9.33
N GLU A 210 -16.54 2.90 -9.44
CA GLU A 210 -16.65 4.16 -8.71
C GLU A 210 -17.46 3.97 -7.43
N VAL A 211 -16.99 4.54 -6.32
CA VAL A 211 -17.73 4.65 -5.06
C VAL A 211 -18.00 6.12 -4.83
N ILE A 212 -19.26 6.55 -4.99
CA ILE A 212 -19.74 7.92 -4.68
C ILE A 212 -20.44 7.90 -3.33
#